data_AF-A0A246G850-F1
#
_entry.id   AF-A0A246G850-F1
#
_cell.length_a   1.000
_cell.length_b   1.000
_cell.length_c   1.000
_cell.angle_alpha   90.00
_cell.angle_beta   90.00
_cell.angle_gamma   90.00
#
_symmetry.space_group_name_H-M   'P 1'
#
loop_
_entity.id
_entity.type
_entity.pdbx_description
1 polymer ?
#
loop_
_entity_poly.entity_id
_entity_poly.type
_entity_poly.pdbx_seq_one_letter_code
_entity_poly.pdbx_strand_id
1 'polypeptide(L)'
;MIFKKNNVDIYAKWILLFGALLTIILPFSISTLGINFLGKYGTVGDTIGGITSPISQFIGSILIYLALKAQLDANKIVQEQIDEDNKLSLIKHDVEQIHELYIFFQNNIKSFSYERIAYQKSQIIYGKRAIKLFFQSFETISIDVHSDTEILKIDGVREILSIINSAKLILQKIKKSDISVEDKQFYFTIIYHELVFSIFPAHEIENEDPLALKKCQSCNLYHHNFPPLIFHKIQDLKNEL
;
A
#
# COMPACT_ATOMS: atom_id res chain seq x y z
N MET A 1 11.60 25.13 3.32
CA MET A 1 11.64 24.73 4.75
C MET A 1 12.32 25.85 5.52
N ILE A 2 11.53 26.71 6.18
CA ILE A 2 12.05 27.88 6.90
C ILE A 2 12.55 27.37 8.26
N PHE A 3 13.86 27.45 8.50
CA PHE A 3 14.44 27.22 9.83
C PHE A 3 13.84 28.23 10.80
N LYS A 4 12.78 27.82 11.51
CA LYS A 4 12.22 28.58 12.61
C LYS A 4 13.30 28.62 13.68
N LYS A 5 13.94 29.77 13.83
CA LYS A 5 14.98 30.01 14.84
C LYS A 5 14.43 29.57 16.20
N ASN A 6 14.93 28.47 16.74
CA ASN A 6 14.41 27.89 17.96
C ASN A 6 14.72 28.84 19.12
N ASN A 7 13.69 29.44 19.70
CA ASN A 7 13.83 30.31 20.86
C ASN A 7 14.54 29.59 22.03
N VAL A 8 14.45 28.25 22.07
CA VAL A 8 15.15 27.38 23.02
C VAL A 8 16.67 27.58 22.99
N ASP A 9 17.28 27.72 21.82
CA ASP A 9 18.73 27.92 21.68
C ASP A 9 19.16 29.29 22.21
N ILE A 10 18.29 30.30 22.01
CA ILE A 10 18.49 31.65 22.50
C ILE A 10 18.42 31.66 24.04
N TYR A 11 17.41 31.02 24.63
CA TYR A 11 17.28 30.94 26.09
C TYR A 11 18.41 30.13 26.73
N ALA A 12 18.79 28.99 26.14
CA ALA A 12 19.91 28.19 26.64
C ALA A 12 21.22 28.99 26.64
N LYS A 13 21.50 29.75 25.57
CA LYS A 13 22.68 30.61 25.47
C LYS A 13 22.70 31.70 26.55
N TRP A 14 21.57 32.36 26.80
CA TRP A 14 21.47 33.39 27.84
C TRP A 14 21.53 32.81 29.25
N ILE A 15 20.92 31.66 29.51
CA ILE A 15 21.00 30.95 30.80
C ILE A 15 22.45 30.56 31.09
N LEU A 16 23.18 30.08 30.09
CA LEU A 16 24.59 29.69 30.23
C LEU A 16 25.50 30.91 30.47
N LEU A 17 25.31 32.00 29.72
CA LEU A 17 26.04 33.25 29.92
C LEU A 17 25.76 33.88 31.28
N PHE A 18 24.48 34.00 31.66
CA PHE A 18 24.08 34.52 32.96
C PHE A 18 24.60 33.64 34.09
N GLY A 19 24.52 32.32 33.92
CA GLY A 19 24.99 31.37 34.89
C GLY A 19 26.50 31.40 35.12
N ALA A 20 27.27 31.45 34.03
CA ALA A 20 28.72 31.60 34.08
C ALA A 20 29.12 32.94 34.74
N LEU A 21 28.44 34.03 34.38
CA LEU A 21 28.67 35.34 34.98
C LEU A 21 28.37 35.33 36.48
N LEU A 22 27.25 34.71 36.88
CA LEU A 22 26.81 34.61 38.26
C LEU A 22 27.81 33.80 39.11
N THR A 23 28.34 32.70 38.58
CA THR A 23 29.38 31.89 39.26
C THR A 23 30.70 32.65 39.45
N ILE A 24 31.00 33.64 38.62
CA ILE A 24 32.22 34.46 38.73
C ILE A 24 32.01 35.66 39.67
N ILE A 25 30.84 36.32 39.60
CA ILE A 25 30.56 37.55 40.36
C ILE A 25 30.23 37.27 41.83
N LEU A 26 29.51 36.19 42.16
CA LEU A 26 29.11 35.91 43.55
C LEU A 26 30.29 35.79 44.52
N PRO A 27 31.37 35.02 44.20
CA PRO A 27 32.55 34.92 45.06
C PRO A 27 33.19 36.27 45.40
N PHE A 28 33.24 37.18 44.42
CA PHE A 28 33.81 38.52 44.56
C PHE A 28 32.91 39.48 45.34
N SER A 29 31.60 39.30 45.25
CA SER A 29 30.61 40.14 45.94
C SER A 29 30.60 39.88 47.46
N ILE A 30 31.04 38.70 47.89
CA ILE A 30 31.12 38.32 49.31
C ILE A 30 32.23 39.07 50.04
N SER A 31 33.35 39.38 49.37
CA SER A 31 34.45 40.15 49.99
C SER A 31 34.09 41.62 50.20
N THR A 32 33.16 42.15 49.41
CA THR A 32 32.73 43.57 49.45
C THR A 32 31.56 43.81 50.41
N LEU A 33 30.75 42.79 50.71
CA LEU A 33 29.65 42.86 51.66
C LEU A 33 30.06 42.78 53.14
N GLY A 34 31.36 42.74 53.46
CA GLY A 34 31.86 42.88 54.82
C GLY A 34 31.44 41.76 55.78
N ILE A 35 31.23 40.54 55.28
CA ILE A 35 30.83 39.40 56.09
C ILE A 35 32.08 38.83 56.80
N ASN A 36 32.49 39.50 57.88
CA ASN A 36 33.63 39.11 58.74
C ASN A 36 33.44 37.76 59.47
N PHE A 37 32.45 36.96 59.09
CA PHE A 37 32.13 35.65 59.68
C PHE A 37 32.61 34.46 58.84
N LEU A 38 33.17 34.70 57.65
CA LEU A 38 33.58 33.64 56.70
C LEU A 38 34.69 32.73 57.23
N GLY A 39 35.54 33.23 58.14
CA GLY A 39 36.56 32.41 58.83
C GLY A 39 35.98 31.29 59.71
N LYS A 40 34.66 31.25 59.95
CA LYS A 40 33.97 30.18 60.69
C LYS A 40 33.38 29.06 59.80
N TYR A 41 33.39 29.20 58.47
CA TYR A 41 32.68 28.31 57.55
C TYR A 41 33.58 27.37 56.70
N GLY A 42 34.91 27.37 56.91
CA GLY A 42 35.85 26.48 56.21
C GLY A 42 36.93 27.24 55.44
N THR A 43 37.66 26.55 54.55
CA THR A 43 38.65 27.23 53.70
C THR A 43 37.94 28.19 52.71
N VAL A 44 38.69 29.16 52.17
CA VAL A 44 38.17 30.09 51.14
C VAL A 44 37.56 29.31 49.96
N GLY A 45 38.17 28.18 49.59
CA GLY A 45 37.66 27.27 48.55
C GLY A 45 36.33 26.64 48.91
N ASP A 46 36.15 26.16 50.14
CA ASP A 46 34.91 25.52 50.60
C ASP A 46 33.74 26.50 50.63
N THR A 47 34.01 27.74 51.01
CA THR A 47 32.96 28.78 51.11
C THR A 47 32.53 29.28 49.73
N ILE A 48 33.49 29.46 48.82
CA ILE A 48 33.21 29.80 47.41
C ILE A 48 32.47 28.64 46.73
N GLY A 49 32.93 27.40 46.95
CA GLY A 49 32.30 26.19 46.43
C GLY A 49 30.89 25.99 46.97
N GLY A 50 30.66 26.19 48.27
CA GLY A 50 29.35 26.02 48.91
C GLY A 50 28.28 26.98 48.39
N ILE A 51 28.68 28.17 47.92
CA ILE A 51 27.76 29.19 47.38
C ILE A 51 27.58 29.03 45.86
N THR A 52 28.65 28.71 45.13
CA THR A 52 28.59 28.57 43.67
C THR A 52 28.04 27.22 43.20
N SER A 53 28.19 26.16 44.01
CA SER A 53 27.75 24.81 43.68
C SER A 53 26.23 24.66 43.51
N PRO A 54 25.36 25.19 44.40
CA PRO A 54 23.91 25.15 44.18
C PRO A 54 23.48 25.91 42.91
N ILE A 55 24.16 27.03 42.61
CA ILE A 55 23.88 27.85 41.42
C ILE A 55 24.27 27.07 40.15
N SER A 56 25.49 26.54 40.09
CA SER A 56 25.97 25.78 38.92
C SER A 56 25.17 24.50 38.71
N GLN A 57 24.76 23.82 39.78
CA GLN A 57 23.87 22.66 39.71
C GLN A 57 22.48 23.05 39.18
N PHE A 58 21.92 24.17 39.62
CA PHE A 58 20.63 24.65 39.15
C PHE A 58 20.66 24.98 37.65
N ILE A 59 21.66 25.75 37.21
CA ILE A 59 21.87 26.07 35.79
C ILE A 59 22.12 24.80 34.97
N GLY A 60 22.95 23.89 35.48
CA GLY A 60 23.22 22.59 34.87
C GLY A 60 21.94 21.77 34.68
N SER A 61 21.07 21.71 35.70
CA SER A 61 19.79 21.00 35.61
C SER A 61 18.84 21.61 34.58
N ILE A 62 18.79 22.95 34.47
CA ILE A 62 18.01 23.65 33.44
C ILE A 62 18.54 23.32 32.05
N LEU A 63 19.87 23.36 31.85
CA LEU A 63 20.48 23.05 30.57
C LEU A 63 20.26 21.58 30.18
N ILE A 64 20.35 20.65 31.13
CA ILE A 64 20.02 19.22 30.91
C ILE A 64 18.55 19.08 30.51
N TYR A 65 17.63 19.75 31.21
CA TYR A 65 16.22 19.73 30.85
C TYR A 65 15.96 20.26 29.42
N LEU A 66 16.58 21.38 29.05
CA LEU A 66 16.45 21.94 27.70
C LEU A 66 17.04 21.01 26.63
N ALA A 67 18.18 20.37 26.92
CA ALA A 67 18.79 19.40 26.02
C ALA A 67 17.91 18.17 25.82
N LEU A 68 17.38 17.60 26.91
CA LEU A 68 16.46 16.46 26.85
C LEU A 68 15.18 16.81 26.10
N LYS A 69 14.62 18.01 26.32
CA LYS A 69 13.46 18.49 25.58
C LYS A 69 13.74 18.59 24.08
N ALA A 70 14.87 19.17 23.69
CA ALA A 70 15.25 19.26 22.28
C ALA A 70 15.46 17.88 21.65
N GLN A 71 16.03 16.91 22.39
CA GLN A 71 16.15 15.52 21.94
C GLN A 71 14.79 14.85 21.73
N LEU A 72 13.85 15.04 22.65
CA LEU A 72 12.48 14.52 22.51
C LEU A 72 11.75 15.15 21.30
N ASP A 73 11.89 16.46 21.10
CA ASP A 73 11.32 17.16 19.96
C ASP A 73 11.92 16.66 18.65
N ALA A 74 13.23 16.42 18.59
CA ALA A 74 13.90 15.84 17.42
C ALA A 74 13.42 14.41 17.13
N ASN A 75 13.31 13.56 18.15
CA ASN A 75 12.81 12.20 18.00
C ASN A 75 11.37 12.17 17.50
N LYS A 76 10.53 13.11 17.94
CA LYS A 76 9.15 13.24 17.45
C LYS A 76 9.13 13.54 15.95
N ILE A 77 9.95 14.48 15.48
CA ILE A 77 10.05 14.82 14.06
C ILE A 77 10.53 13.61 13.25
N VAL A 78 11.53 12.88 13.75
CA VAL A 78 12.03 11.66 13.09
C VAL A 78 10.94 10.59 13.03
N GLN A 79 10.17 10.40 14.11
CA GLN A 79 9.07 9.43 14.12
C GLN A 79 7.97 9.82 13.12
N GLU A 80 7.61 11.10 13.05
CA GLU A 80 6.64 11.60 12.07
C GLU A 80 7.11 11.32 10.63
N GLN A 81 8.40 11.53 10.32
CA GLN A 81 8.98 11.21 9.02
C GLN A 81 8.94 9.70 8.72
N ILE A 82 9.30 8.86 9.70
CA ILE A 82 9.24 7.39 9.55
C ILE A 82 7.81 6.93 9.31
N ASP A 83 6.83 7.50 10.02
CA ASP A 83 5.43 7.14 9.86
C ASP A 83 4.88 7.56 8.48
N GLU A 84 5.30 8.71 7.96
CA GLU A 84 4.99 9.16 6.59
C GLU A 84 5.63 8.24 5.54
N ASP A 85 6.92 7.92 5.69
CA ASP A 85 7.64 7.02 4.78
C ASP A 85 7.04 5.60 4.79
N ASN A 86 6.66 5.09 5.96
CA ASN A 86 5.99 3.80 6.09
C ASN A 86 4.64 3.78 5.34
N LYS A 87 3.84 4.84 5.45
CA LYS A 87 2.57 4.96 4.70
C LYS A 87 2.83 4.96 3.18
N LEU A 88 3.81 5.73 2.71
CA LEU A 88 4.18 5.76 1.30
C LEU A 88 4.68 4.39 0.82
N SER A 89 5.46 3.69 1.64
CA SER A 89 5.97 2.35 1.35
C SER A 89 4.84 1.31 1.24
N LEU A 90 3.85 1.37 2.14
CA LEU A 90 2.67 0.50 2.07
C LEU A 90 1.86 0.73 0.79
N ILE A 91 1.64 1.99 0.40
CA ILE A 91 0.95 2.34 -0.86
C ILE A 91 1.73 1.80 -2.06
N LYS A 92 3.05 2.01 -2.09
CA LYS A 92 3.92 1.50 -3.16
C LYS A 92 3.86 -0.03 -3.25
N HIS A 93 3.91 -0.70 -2.11
CA HIS A 93 3.81 -2.16 -2.05
C HIS A 93 2.47 -2.66 -2.58
N ASP A 94 1.37 -1.98 -2.28
CA ASP A 94 0.05 -2.32 -2.83
C ASP A 94 0.00 -2.17 -4.36
N VAL A 95 0.60 -1.12 -4.93
CA VAL A 95 0.72 -0.94 -6.38
C VAL A 95 1.55 -2.08 -7.00
N GLU A 96 2.68 -2.43 -6.40
CA GLU A 96 3.53 -3.54 -6.86
C GLU A 96 2.77 -4.88 -6.84
N GLN A 97 2.04 -5.19 -5.76
CA GLN A 97 1.22 -6.40 -5.69
C GLN A 97 0.14 -6.44 -6.77
N ILE A 98 -0.55 -5.31 -7.02
CA ILE A 98 -1.56 -5.22 -8.08
C ILE A 98 -0.92 -5.43 -9.45
N HIS A 99 0.27 -4.86 -9.68
CA HIS A 99 1.02 -5.08 -10.91
C HIS A 99 1.38 -6.55 -11.13
N GLU A 100 1.94 -7.22 -10.12
CA GLU A 100 2.29 -8.65 -10.20
C GLU A 100 1.08 -9.52 -10.50
N LEU A 101 -0.06 -9.25 -9.84
CA LEU A 101 -1.31 -9.96 -10.14
C LEU A 101 -1.78 -9.70 -11.58
N TYR A 102 -1.67 -8.48 -12.08
CA TYR A 102 -1.97 -8.15 -13.48
C TYR A 102 -1.06 -8.90 -14.46
N ILE A 103 0.25 -8.95 -14.20
CA ILE A 103 1.21 -9.71 -15.02
C ILE A 103 0.86 -11.20 -15.02
N PHE A 104 0.55 -11.78 -13.85
CA PHE A 104 0.09 -13.16 -13.74
C PHE A 104 -1.19 -13.41 -14.55
N PHE A 105 -2.19 -12.55 -14.42
CA PHE A 105 -3.44 -12.60 -15.19
C PHE A 105 -3.20 -12.53 -16.70
N GLN A 106 -2.37 -11.58 -17.16
CA GLN A 106 -2.03 -11.43 -18.57
C GLN A 106 -1.28 -12.66 -19.11
N ASN A 107 -0.37 -13.22 -18.31
CA ASN A 107 0.38 -14.42 -18.67
C ASN A 107 -0.53 -15.63 -18.80
N ASN A 108 -1.50 -15.82 -17.91
CA ASN A 108 -2.49 -16.88 -18.03
C ASN A 108 -3.32 -16.77 -19.31
N ILE A 109 -3.69 -15.56 -19.72
CA ILE A 109 -4.35 -15.33 -21.02
C ILE A 109 -3.42 -15.73 -22.17
N LYS A 110 -2.15 -15.30 -22.14
CA LYS A 110 -1.17 -15.57 -23.21
C LYS A 110 -0.81 -17.06 -23.31
N SER A 111 -0.71 -17.76 -22.19
CA SER A 111 -0.32 -19.17 -22.12
C SER A 111 -1.47 -20.13 -22.37
N PHE A 112 -2.73 -19.67 -22.26
CA PHE A 112 -3.90 -20.48 -22.59
C PHE A 112 -3.73 -21.11 -23.97
N SER A 113 -3.91 -22.41 -24.05
CA SER A 113 -3.67 -23.18 -25.27
C SER A 113 -4.87 -24.01 -25.65
N TYR A 114 -5.09 -24.16 -26.96
CA TYR A 114 -6.16 -24.97 -27.49
C TYR A 114 -5.65 -25.79 -28.68
N GLU A 115 -5.81 -27.10 -28.59
CA GLU A 115 -5.47 -28.03 -29.67
C GLU A 115 -6.62 -28.11 -30.66
N ARG A 116 -6.35 -27.74 -31.91
CA ARG A 116 -7.30 -27.88 -33.02
C ARG A 116 -6.84 -28.95 -33.98
N ILE A 117 -7.74 -29.87 -34.29
CA ILE A 117 -7.55 -30.87 -35.35
C ILE A 117 -8.15 -30.30 -36.65
N ALA A 118 -7.30 -30.06 -37.65
CA ALA A 118 -7.73 -29.67 -38.99
C ALA A 118 -6.98 -30.51 -40.02
N TYR A 119 -7.71 -31.13 -40.97
CA TYR A 119 -7.14 -31.93 -42.06
C TYR A 119 -6.10 -32.97 -41.59
N GLN A 120 -6.43 -33.75 -40.56
CA GLN A 120 -5.56 -34.79 -39.97
C GLN A 120 -4.23 -34.27 -39.37
N LYS A 121 -4.09 -32.95 -39.19
CA LYS A 121 -2.96 -32.32 -38.51
C LYS A 121 -3.44 -31.63 -37.25
N SER A 122 -2.80 -31.93 -36.13
CA SER A 122 -2.99 -31.20 -34.89
C SER A 122 -2.15 -29.91 -34.92
N GLN A 123 -2.79 -28.80 -34.54
CA GLN A 123 -2.10 -27.53 -34.32
C GLN A 123 -2.54 -26.96 -32.96
N ILE A 124 -1.55 -26.64 -32.13
CA ILE A 124 -1.76 -25.92 -30.88
C ILE A 124 -1.77 -24.42 -31.18
N ILE A 125 -2.82 -23.75 -30.74
CA ILE A 125 -2.99 -22.30 -30.82
C ILE A 125 -2.92 -21.75 -29.40
N TYR A 126 -2.40 -20.53 -29.22
CA TYR A 126 -2.24 -19.89 -27.92
C TYR A 126 -2.98 -18.55 -27.83
N GLY A 127 -3.17 -18.07 -26.60
CA GLY A 127 -3.63 -16.72 -26.32
C GLY A 127 -5.13 -16.50 -26.54
N LYS A 128 -5.50 -15.24 -26.76
CA LYS A 128 -6.88 -14.79 -27.02
C LYS A 128 -7.59 -15.60 -28.11
N ARG A 129 -6.85 -15.96 -29.18
CA ARG A 129 -7.39 -16.75 -30.29
C ARG A 129 -7.70 -18.19 -29.88
N ALA A 130 -6.88 -18.78 -29.01
CA ALA A 130 -7.13 -20.12 -28.47
C ALA A 130 -8.38 -20.12 -27.59
N ILE A 131 -8.54 -19.10 -26.73
CA ILE A 131 -9.74 -18.92 -25.89
C ILE A 131 -11.00 -18.83 -26.77
N LYS A 132 -10.97 -18.00 -27.82
CA LYS A 132 -12.10 -17.87 -28.76
C LYS A 132 -12.46 -19.21 -29.42
N LEU A 133 -11.47 -19.94 -29.91
CA LEU A 133 -11.70 -21.24 -30.57
C LEU A 133 -12.17 -22.31 -29.59
N PHE A 134 -11.65 -22.30 -28.36
CA PHE A 134 -12.10 -23.16 -27.28
C PHE A 134 -13.58 -22.95 -27.00
N PHE A 135 -14.04 -21.70 -26.86
CA PHE A 135 -15.45 -21.42 -26.66
C PHE A 135 -16.34 -21.86 -27.83
N GLN A 136 -15.89 -21.63 -29.07
CA GLN A 136 -16.61 -22.11 -30.27
C GLN A 136 -16.70 -23.64 -30.34
N SER A 137 -15.78 -24.36 -29.72
CA SER A 137 -15.80 -25.82 -29.73
C SER A 137 -16.95 -26.42 -28.92
N PHE A 138 -17.47 -25.71 -27.91
CA PHE A 138 -18.63 -26.18 -27.12
C PHE A 138 -19.89 -26.37 -27.96
N GLU A 139 -20.03 -25.65 -29.07
CA GLU A 139 -21.15 -25.83 -30.00
C GLU A 139 -21.15 -27.21 -30.67
N THR A 140 -19.99 -27.86 -30.70
CA THR A 140 -19.75 -29.12 -31.43
C THR A 140 -19.53 -30.31 -30.52
N ILE A 141 -19.36 -30.07 -29.21
CA ILE A 141 -19.02 -31.09 -28.22
C ILE A 141 -20.29 -31.68 -27.61
N SER A 142 -20.41 -33.00 -27.62
CA SER A 142 -21.51 -33.77 -27.01
C SER A 142 -21.35 -33.93 -25.48
N ILE A 143 -20.99 -32.86 -24.77
CA ILE A 143 -20.88 -32.86 -23.31
C ILE A 143 -22.07 -32.08 -22.76
N ASP A 144 -22.63 -32.53 -21.63
CA ASP A 144 -23.65 -31.74 -20.95
C ASP A 144 -23.02 -30.49 -20.34
N VAL A 145 -23.19 -29.36 -21.04
CA VAL A 145 -22.76 -28.04 -20.59
C VAL A 145 -23.55 -27.54 -19.36
N HIS A 146 -24.48 -28.31 -18.79
CA HIS A 146 -25.19 -27.95 -17.55
C HIS A 146 -24.69 -28.74 -16.34
N SER A 147 -23.83 -29.74 -16.53
CA SER A 147 -23.23 -30.50 -15.43
C SER A 147 -21.88 -29.90 -15.02
N ASP A 148 -21.85 -29.15 -13.93
CA ASP A 148 -20.62 -28.60 -13.36
C ASP A 148 -19.52 -29.66 -13.18
N THR A 149 -19.91 -30.89 -12.80
CA THR A 149 -18.97 -31.99 -12.58
C THR A 149 -18.34 -32.54 -13.86
N GLU A 150 -19.04 -32.46 -14.99
CA GLU A 150 -18.50 -32.89 -16.29
C GLU A 150 -17.67 -31.79 -16.93
N ILE A 151 -18.16 -30.54 -16.84
CA ILE A 151 -17.50 -29.37 -17.40
C ILE A 151 -16.16 -29.10 -16.73
N LEU A 152 -16.07 -29.25 -15.40
CA LEU A 152 -14.82 -29.05 -14.66
C LEU A 152 -13.75 -30.11 -14.97
N LYS A 153 -14.08 -31.21 -15.65
CA LYS A 153 -13.08 -32.18 -16.14
C LYS A 153 -12.34 -31.65 -17.38
N ILE A 154 -12.88 -30.63 -18.05
CA ILE A 154 -12.26 -30.00 -19.21
C ILE A 154 -11.22 -29.00 -18.72
N ASP A 155 -9.94 -29.21 -19.07
CA ASP A 155 -8.82 -28.37 -18.65
C ASP A 155 -9.04 -26.90 -18.99
N GLY A 156 -9.46 -26.62 -20.22
CA GLY A 156 -9.73 -25.25 -20.67
C GLY A 156 -10.80 -24.52 -19.84
N VAL A 157 -11.79 -25.22 -19.28
CA VAL A 157 -12.78 -24.59 -18.40
C VAL A 157 -12.12 -24.15 -17.10
N ARG A 158 -11.30 -25.02 -16.49
CA ARG A 158 -10.58 -24.71 -15.25
C ARG A 158 -9.61 -23.54 -15.45
N GLU A 159 -8.93 -23.50 -16.59
CA GLU A 159 -8.04 -22.39 -16.94
C GLU A 159 -8.81 -21.06 -17.12
N ILE A 160 -9.94 -21.06 -17.83
CA ILE A 160 -10.80 -19.87 -17.95
C ILE A 160 -11.31 -19.40 -16.59
N LEU A 161 -11.75 -20.32 -15.72
CA LEU A 161 -12.18 -19.98 -14.37
C LEU A 161 -11.02 -19.39 -13.55
N SER A 162 -9.80 -19.89 -13.71
CA SER A 162 -8.60 -19.34 -13.08
C SER A 162 -8.33 -17.90 -13.55
N ILE A 163 -8.47 -17.63 -14.87
CA ILE A 163 -8.33 -16.28 -15.44
C ILE A 163 -9.38 -15.33 -14.87
N ILE A 164 -10.65 -15.74 -14.82
CA ILE A 164 -11.76 -14.94 -14.27
C ILE A 164 -11.53 -14.65 -12.77
N ASN A 165 -11.15 -15.66 -11.99
CA ASN A 165 -10.86 -15.49 -10.57
C ASN A 165 -9.65 -14.58 -10.33
N SER A 166 -8.63 -14.64 -11.19
CA SER A 166 -7.47 -13.75 -11.13
C SER A 166 -7.89 -12.30 -11.36
N ALA A 167 -8.72 -12.04 -12.37
CA ALA A 167 -9.27 -10.71 -12.63
C ALA A 167 -10.08 -10.18 -11.44
N LYS A 168 -10.97 -11.02 -10.88
CA LYS A 168 -11.75 -10.70 -9.69
C LYS A 168 -10.86 -10.29 -8.51
N LEU A 169 -9.82 -11.08 -8.23
CA LEU A 169 -8.88 -10.81 -7.14
C LEU A 169 -8.20 -9.44 -7.32
N ILE A 170 -7.78 -9.12 -8.55
CA ILE A 170 -7.16 -7.82 -8.85
C ILE A 170 -8.15 -6.68 -8.60
N LEU A 171 -9.39 -6.77 -9.14
CA LEU A 171 -10.40 -5.74 -8.96
C LEU A 171 -10.73 -5.51 -7.48
N GLN A 172 -10.83 -6.58 -6.69
CA GLN A 172 -11.07 -6.47 -5.25
C GLN A 172 -9.89 -5.82 -4.51
N LYS A 173 -8.65 -6.12 -4.90
CA LYS A 173 -7.44 -5.50 -4.33
C LYS A 173 -7.39 -4.00 -4.66
N ILE A 174 -7.68 -3.62 -5.91
CA ILE A 174 -7.77 -2.21 -6.35
C ILE A 174 -8.83 -1.43 -5.55
N LYS A 175 -10.01 -2.03 -5.31
CA LYS A 175 -11.09 -1.39 -4.55
C LYS A 175 -10.70 -1.15 -3.09
N LYS A 176 -9.99 -2.09 -2.48
CA LYS A 176 -9.62 -2.06 -1.06
C LYS A 176 -8.34 -1.27 -0.76
N SER A 177 -7.48 -1.03 -1.73
CA SER A 177 -6.20 -0.34 -1.50
C SER A 177 -6.35 1.18 -1.44
N ASP A 178 -5.41 1.82 -0.75
CA ASP A 178 -5.34 3.28 -0.59
C ASP A 178 -4.54 3.97 -1.72
N ILE A 179 -4.37 3.29 -2.86
CA ILE A 179 -3.65 3.83 -4.02
C ILE A 179 -4.42 5.01 -4.66
N SER A 180 -3.72 5.79 -5.49
CA SER A 180 -4.28 6.96 -6.16
C SER A 180 -5.46 6.61 -7.07
N VAL A 181 -6.36 7.57 -7.29
CA VAL A 181 -7.53 7.37 -8.17
C VAL A 181 -7.07 7.10 -9.61
N GLU A 182 -6.00 7.75 -10.03
CA GLU A 182 -5.35 7.59 -11.33
C GLU A 182 -4.85 6.15 -11.52
N ASP A 183 -4.17 5.59 -10.52
CA ASP A 183 -3.70 4.20 -10.57
C ASP A 183 -4.87 3.21 -10.61
N LYS A 184 -5.92 3.45 -9.79
CA LYS A 184 -7.14 2.62 -9.82
C LYS A 184 -7.75 2.61 -11.22
N GLN A 185 -7.91 3.79 -11.83
CA GLN A 185 -8.47 3.91 -13.19
C GLN A 185 -7.58 3.24 -14.24
N PHE A 186 -6.26 3.37 -14.13
CA PHE A 186 -5.32 2.73 -15.04
C PHE A 186 -5.48 1.21 -15.02
N TYR A 187 -5.38 0.58 -13.85
CA TYR A 187 -5.50 -0.88 -13.74
C TYR A 187 -6.89 -1.37 -14.12
N PHE A 188 -7.92 -0.64 -13.72
CA PHE A 188 -9.30 -0.96 -14.11
C PHE A 188 -9.46 -0.99 -15.63
N THR A 189 -8.95 0.03 -16.32
CA THR A 189 -9.07 0.16 -17.77
C THR A 189 -8.38 -0.99 -18.51
N ILE A 190 -7.15 -1.35 -18.10
CA ILE A 190 -6.41 -2.43 -18.76
C ILE A 190 -7.03 -3.81 -18.48
N ILE A 191 -7.55 -4.05 -17.28
CA ILE A 191 -8.24 -5.29 -16.92
C ILE A 191 -9.55 -5.40 -17.69
N TYR A 192 -10.35 -4.34 -17.72
CA TYR A 192 -11.59 -4.27 -18.49
C TYR A 192 -11.31 -4.59 -19.96
N HIS A 193 -10.34 -3.92 -20.56
CA HIS A 193 -9.95 -4.15 -21.95
C HIS A 193 -9.52 -5.61 -22.18
N GLU A 194 -8.69 -6.18 -21.31
CA GLU A 194 -8.27 -7.58 -21.45
C GLU A 194 -9.44 -8.56 -21.32
N LEU A 195 -10.33 -8.38 -20.35
CA LEU A 195 -11.51 -9.23 -20.19
C LEU A 195 -12.42 -9.16 -21.41
N VAL A 196 -12.73 -7.94 -21.85
CA VAL A 196 -13.61 -7.67 -22.99
C VAL A 196 -13.05 -8.30 -24.27
N PHE A 197 -11.78 -8.05 -24.60
CA PHE A 197 -11.24 -8.52 -25.88
C PHE A 197 -10.70 -9.96 -25.87
N SER A 198 -10.42 -10.53 -24.70
CA SER A 198 -9.77 -11.85 -24.59
C SER A 198 -10.69 -12.95 -24.09
N ILE A 199 -11.63 -12.63 -23.20
CA ILE A 199 -12.45 -13.62 -22.47
C ILE A 199 -13.91 -13.50 -22.84
N PHE A 200 -14.44 -12.28 -22.89
CA PHE A 200 -15.83 -12.06 -23.23
C PHE A 200 -16.01 -12.26 -24.74
N PRO A 201 -17.07 -12.98 -25.15
CA PRO A 201 -17.38 -13.15 -26.57
C PRO A 201 -17.73 -11.79 -27.17
N ALA A 202 -17.27 -11.51 -28.38
CA ALA A 202 -17.55 -10.25 -29.08
C ALA A 202 -19.06 -9.90 -29.13
N HIS A 203 -19.94 -10.92 -29.14
CA HIS A 203 -21.39 -10.75 -29.16
C HIS A 203 -22.00 -10.32 -27.80
N GLU A 204 -21.32 -10.54 -26.66
CA GLU A 204 -21.82 -10.13 -25.33
C GLU A 204 -21.47 -8.66 -24.99
N ILE A 205 -20.60 -8.03 -25.78
CA ILE A 205 -20.06 -6.68 -25.54
C ILE A 205 -20.76 -5.64 -26.42
N GLU A 206 -21.17 -6.01 -27.63
CA GLU A 206 -21.64 -5.08 -28.67
C GLU A 206 -23.18 -4.95 -28.78
N ASN A 207 -23.91 -4.96 -27.65
CA ASN A 207 -25.39 -4.82 -27.56
C ASN A 207 -26.18 -6.12 -27.71
N GLU A 208 -26.32 -6.89 -26.63
CA GLU A 208 -27.54 -7.66 -26.44
C GLU A 208 -28.16 -7.29 -25.10
N ASP A 209 -29.27 -6.56 -25.17
CA ASP A 209 -30.31 -6.55 -24.16
C ASP A 209 -30.51 -8.00 -23.66
N PRO A 210 -30.53 -8.29 -22.35
CA PRO A 210 -30.83 -9.63 -21.82
C PRO A 210 -32.11 -10.26 -22.42
N LEU A 211 -32.99 -9.44 -23.01
CA LEU A 211 -34.20 -9.83 -23.73
C LEU A 211 -33.96 -10.35 -25.17
N ALA A 212 -32.80 -10.09 -25.77
CA ALA A 212 -32.40 -10.56 -27.11
C ALA A 212 -31.74 -11.96 -27.09
N LEU A 213 -31.11 -12.32 -25.97
CA LEU A 213 -30.58 -13.67 -25.74
C LEU A 213 -31.75 -14.66 -25.68
N LYS A 214 -31.74 -15.71 -26.51
CA LYS A 214 -32.72 -16.80 -26.34
C LYS A 214 -32.38 -17.59 -25.07
N LYS A 215 -33.38 -17.84 -24.22
CA LYS A 215 -33.23 -18.72 -23.07
C LYS A 215 -32.85 -20.12 -23.53
N CYS A 216 -31.88 -20.73 -22.86
CA CYS A 216 -31.55 -22.13 -23.08
C CYS A 216 -32.79 -22.99 -22.81
N GLN A 217 -33.12 -23.91 -23.73
CA GLN A 217 -34.31 -24.76 -23.59
C GLN A 217 -34.17 -25.76 -22.43
N SER A 218 -32.95 -26.10 -22.02
CA SER A 218 -32.70 -27.10 -20.97
C SER A 218 -32.76 -26.54 -19.55
N CYS A 219 -32.24 -25.32 -19.32
CA CYS A 219 -32.13 -24.74 -17.98
C CYS A 219 -32.87 -23.40 -17.82
N ASN A 220 -33.48 -22.87 -18.88
CA ASN A 220 -34.22 -21.61 -18.90
C ASN A 220 -33.39 -20.36 -18.49
N LEU A 221 -32.05 -20.46 -18.53
CA LEU A 221 -31.12 -19.38 -18.28
C LEU A 221 -30.59 -18.79 -19.60
N TYR A 222 -30.19 -17.52 -19.56
CA TYR A 222 -29.52 -16.85 -20.67
C TYR A 222 -28.02 -17.15 -20.57
N HIS A 223 -27.50 -18.11 -21.34
CA HIS A 223 -26.06 -18.40 -21.38
C HIS A 223 -25.55 -18.84 -22.76
N HIS A 224 -26.38 -18.72 -23.82
CA HIS A 224 -26.09 -19.17 -25.18
C HIS A 224 -25.34 -20.52 -25.22
N ASN A 225 -24.16 -20.58 -25.83
CA ASN A 225 -23.32 -21.78 -25.98
C ASN A 225 -22.20 -21.86 -24.92
N PHE A 226 -22.26 -21.01 -23.89
CA PHE A 226 -21.32 -21.03 -22.78
C PHE A 226 -21.80 -21.98 -21.69
N PRO A 227 -20.90 -22.72 -21.03
CA PRO A 227 -21.21 -23.33 -19.75
C PRO A 227 -21.82 -22.29 -18.79
N PRO A 228 -23.01 -22.52 -18.19
CA PRO A 228 -23.62 -21.61 -17.23
C PRO A 228 -22.67 -21.22 -16.11
N LEU A 229 -21.81 -22.16 -15.66
CA LEU A 229 -20.78 -21.90 -14.66
C LEU A 229 -19.83 -20.76 -15.05
N ILE A 230 -19.34 -20.75 -16.29
CA ILE A 230 -18.45 -19.70 -16.80
C ILE A 230 -19.24 -18.40 -16.99
N PHE A 231 -20.43 -18.49 -17.59
CA PHE A 231 -21.29 -17.35 -17.84
C PHE A 231 -21.66 -16.60 -16.56
N HIS A 232 -22.09 -17.30 -15.51
CA HIS A 232 -22.38 -16.68 -14.21
C HIS A 232 -21.17 -15.98 -13.61
N LYS A 233 -19.97 -16.57 -13.72
CA LYS A 233 -18.73 -15.95 -13.23
C LYS A 233 -18.35 -14.69 -14.02
N ILE A 234 -18.61 -14.68 -15.32
CA ILE A 234 -18.46 -13.48 -16.17
C ILE A 234 -19.42 -12.38 -15.72
N GLN A 235 -20.70 -12.70 -15.47
CA GLN A 235 -21.68 -11.72 -14.99
C GLN A 235 -21.34 -11.18 -13.60
N ASP A 236 -20.90 -12.04 -12.67
CA ASP A 236 -20.41 -11.61 -11.36
C ASP A 236 -19.26 -10.63 -11.50
N LEU A 237 -18.32 -10.90 -12.41
CA LEU A 237 -17.16 -10.04 -12.66
C LEU A 237 -17.58 -8.71 -13.30
N LYS A 238 -18.57 -8.71 -14.19
CA LYS A 238 -19.12 -7.50 -14.80
C LYS A 238 -19.72 -6.55 -13.77
N ASN A 239 -20.34 -7.07 -12.72
CA ASN A 239 -20.82 -6.23 -11.61
C ASN A 239 -19.70 -5.67 -10.74
N GLU A 240 -18.50 -6.27 -10.79
CA GLU A 240 -17.31 -5.74 -10.13
C GLU A 240 -16.55 -4.71 -10.97
N LEU A 241 -16.83 -4.63 -12.28
CA LEU A 241 -16.35 -3.59 -13.17
C LEU A 241 -17.20 -2.33 -12.97
#